data_AF-A0A4R4CZY8-F1
#
_entry.id   AF-A0A4R4CZY8-F1
#
_cell.length_a   1.000
_cell.length_b   1.000
_cell.length_c   1.000
_cell.angle_alpha   90.00
_cell.angle_beta   90.00
_cell.angle_gamma   90.00
#
_symmetry.space_group_name_H-M   'P 1'
#
loop_
_entity.id
_entity.type
_entity.pdbx_description
1 polymer ?
#
loop_
_entity_poly.entity_id
_entity_poly.type
_entity_poly.pdbx_seq_one_letter_code
_entity_poly.pdbx_strand_id
1 'polypeptide(L)'
;MQDVIRKPPIFIADLHLLTADAELWKAVAGAITENDIDFTKVKLRGISTNNYILYQTAKSVYTNEKRITAADLADESIVSDELLKVIIGAMIIARSGYASYSLEH
;
A
#
# COMPACT_ATOMS: atom_id res chain seq x y z
N MET A 1 9.27 -16.88 -24.73
CA MET A 1 8.44 -15.75 -24.29
C MET A 1 8.48 -15.79 -22.77
N GLN A 2 9.11 -14.83 -22.11
CA GLN A 2 9.29 -14.88 -20.66
C GLN A 2 7.92 -14.66 -20.01
N ASP A 3 7.47 -15.61 -19.20
CA ASP A 3 6.35 -15.40 -18.29
C ASP A 3 6.75 -14.28 -17.33
N VAL A 4 6.33 -13.05 -17.64
CA VAL A 4 6.40 -11.93 -16.71
C VAL A 4 5.54 -12.34 -15.53
N ILE A 5 6.16 -12.70 -14.41
CA ILE A 5 5.47 -13.04 -13.16
C ILE A 5 4.55 -11.86 -12.82
N ARG A 6 3.25 -12.00 -13.14
CA ARG A 6 2.25 -10.98 -12.80
C ARG A 6 2.08 -11.03 -11.28
N LYS A 7 2.55 -9.99 -10.60
CA LYS A 7 2.36 -9.86 -9.14
C LYS A 7 0.89 -9.59 -8.84
N PRO A 8 0.36 -10.10 -7.71
CA PRO A 8 -1.01 -9.81 -7.31
C PRO A 8 -1.24 -8.29 -7.25
N PRO A 9 -2.40 -7.78 -7.73
CA PRO A 9 -2.72 -6.36 -7.70
C PRO A 9 -2.60 -5.73 -6.31
N ILE A 10 -2.94 -6.50 -5.27
CA ILE A 10 -2.78 -6.10 -3.85
C ILE A 10 -1.31 -5.84 -3.53
N PHE A 11 -0.40 -6.75 -3.91
CA PHE A 11 1.03 -6.58 -3.70
C PHE A 11 1.58 -5.33 -4.40
N ILE A 12 1.10 -5.02 -5.61
CA ILE A 12 1.50 -3.81 -6.34
C ILE A 12 0.95 -2.54 -5.67
N ALA A 13 -0.30 -2.58 -5.16
CA ALA A 13 -0.89 -1.47 -4.42
C ALA A 13 -0.11 -1.18 -3.13
N ASP A 14 0.31 -2.23 -2.41
CA ASP A 14 1.09 -2.08 -1.19
C ASP A 14 2.50 -1.57 -1.48
N LEU A 15 3.16 -2.04 -2.54
CA LEU A 15 4.42 -1.45 -2.98
C LEU A 15 4.28 0.02 -3.35
N HIS A 16 3.19 0.42 -4.00
CA HIS A 16 2.93 1.82 -4.33
C HIS A 16 2.88 2.70 -3.07
N LEU A 17 2.17 2.24 -2.03
CA LEU A 17 2.09 2.94 -0.73
C LEU A 17 3.44 2.99 -0.03
N LEU A 18 4.16 1.85 0.02
CA LEU A 18 5.41 1.70 0.77
C LEU A 18 6.61 2.38 0.11
N THR A 19 6.53 2.69 -1.18
CA THR A 19 7.59 3.38 -1.94
C THR A 19 7.29 4.85 -2.20
N ALA A 20 6.13 5.36 -1.74
CA ALA A 20 5.72 6.74 -1.96
C ALA A 20 6.62 7.79 -1.30
N ASP A 21 7.39 7.40 -0.28
CA ASP A 21 8.32 8.26 0.43
C ASP A 21 9.64 7.54 0.72
N ALA A 22 10.75 8.26 0.65
CA ALA A 22 12.09 7.70 0.82
C ALA A 22 12.39 7.26 2.27
N GLU A 23 11.86 7.98 3.27
CA GLU A 23 11.98 7.59 4.68
C GLU A 23 11.18 6.32 4.94
N LEU A 24 9.95 6.24 4.41
CA LEU A 24 9.13 5.04 4.52
C LEU A 24 9.80 3.85 3.82
N TRP A 25 10.26 4.02 2.57
CA TRP A 25 10.96 2.97 1.83
C TRP A 25 12.15 2.41 2.61
N LYS A 26 12.97 3.30 3.19
CA LYS A 26 14.13 2.89 4.00
C LYS A 26 13.73 2.06 5.23
N ALA A 27 12.57 2.35 5.83
CA ALA A 27 12.06 1.62 7.00
C ALA A 27 11.52 0.22 6.65
N VAL A 28 11.02 0.02 5.43
CA VAL A 28 10.27 -1.19 5.03
C VAL A 28 11.00 -2.09 4.04
N ALA A 29 12.04 -1.60 3.34
CA ALA A 29 12.73 -2.36 2.29
C ALA A 29 13.22 -3.74 2.75
N GLY A 30 13.72 -3.85 3.99
CA GLY A 30 14.19 -5.13 4.55
C GLY A 30 13.08 -6.14 4.89
N ALA A 31 11.82 -5.72 4.85
CA ALA A 31 10.64 -6.56 5.07
C ALA A 31 10.00 -7.06 3.76
N ILE A 32 10.44 -6.53 2.61
CA ILE A 32 9.85 -6.81 1.30
C ILE A 32 10.71 -7.85 0.59
N THR A 33 10.05 -8.90 0.10
CA THR A 33 10.66 -9.90 -0.78
C THR A 33 10.04 -9.80 -2.18
N GLU A 34 10.45 -10.67 -3.09
CA GLU A 34 9.88 -10.69 -4.44
C GLU A 34 8.38 -10.98 -4.45
N ASN A 35 7.85 -11.72 -3.47
CA ASN A 35 6.48 -12.24 -3.49
C ASN A 35 5.66 -11.94 -2.23
N ASP A 36 6.26 -11.35 -1.20
CA ASP A 36 5.63 -11.19 0.12
C ASP A 36 6.17 -9.96 0.86
N ILE A 37 5.36 -9.45 1.78
CA ILE A 37 5.68 -8.32 2.66
C ILE A 37 5.52 -8.78 4.11
N ASP A 38 6.65 -8.92 4.82
CA ASP A 38 6.66 -9.33 6.22
C ASP A 38 6.60 -8.11 7.15
N PHE A 39 5.39 -7.63 7.41
CA PHE A 39 5.13 -6.49 8.30
C PHE A 39 5.67 -6.67 9.73
N THR A 40 6.01 -7.90 10.16
CA THR A 40 6.60 -8.13 11.50
C THR A 40 8.05 -7.67 11.60
N LYS A 41 8.74 -7.54 10.47
CA LYS A 41 10.14 -7.10 10.39
C LYS A 41 10.30 -5.58 10.31
N VAL A 42 9.21 -4.84 10.14
CA VAL A 42 9.25 -3.39 9.93
C VAL A 42 9.50 -2.64 11.24
N LYS A 43 10.40 -1.66 11.20
CA LYS A 43 10.69 -0.75 12.32
C LYS A 43 10.30 0.68 11.97
N LEU A 44 9.18 1.15 12.51
CA LEU A 44 8.62 2.49 12.25
C LEU A 44 9.17 3.58 13.17
N ARG A 45 10.25 3.32 13.92
CA ARG A 45 10.74 4.28 14.92
C ARG A 45 11.27 5.53 14.22
N GLY A 46 10.63 6.67 14.48
CA GLY A 46 11.06 7.98 14.00
C GLY A 46 10.51 8.39 12.64
N ILE A 47 9.57 7.63 12.05
CA ILE A 47 8.93 8.04 10.81
C ILE A 47 7.90 9.15 11.05
N SER A 48 7.64 9.95 10.02
CA SER A 48 6.59 10.97 10.04
C SER A 48 5.18 10.38 10.20
N THR A 49 4.24 11.19 10.68
CA THR A 49 2.81 10.81 10.78
C THR A 49 2.24 10.40 9.42
N ASN A 50 2.59 11.11 8.34
CA ASN A 50 2.15 10.78 6.99
C ASN A 50 2.66 9.40 6.55
N ASN A 51 3.93 9.11 6.83
CA ASN A 51 4.53 7.80 6.53
C ASN A 51 3.92 6.68 7.36
N TYR A 52 3.52 6.97 8.60
CA TYR A 52 2.78 6.03 9.44
C TYR A 52 1.39 5.73 8.87
N ILE A 53 0.67 6.74 8.37
CA ILE A 53 -0.63 6.55 7.71
C ILE A 53 -0.47 5.67 6.47
N LEU A 54 0.48 5.98 5.57
CA LEU A 54 0.76 5.15 4.39
C LEU A 54 1.07 3.70 4.74
N TYR A 55 1.91 3.49 5.76
CA TYR A 55 2.23 2.16 6.26
C TYR A 55 0.98 1.41 6.75
N GLN A 56 0.13 2.06 7.55
CA GLN A 56 -1.09 1.44 8.07
C GLN A 56 -2.10 1.17 6.96
N THR A 57 -2.20 2.03 5.95
CA THR A 57 -3.00 1.79 4.74
C THR A 57 -2.50 0.55 4.01
N ALA A 58 -1.20 0.43 3.78
CA ALA A 58 -0.61 -0.72 3.09
C ALA A 58 -0.86 -2.01 3.86
N LYS A 59 -0.61 -2.00 5.17
CA LYS A 59 -0.89 -3.16 6.02
C LYS A 59 -2.37 -3.54 5.98
N SER A 60 -3.27 -2.57 6.06
CA SER A 60 -4.73 -2.75 5.99
C SER A 60 -5.16 -3.45 4.69
N VAL A 61 -4.62 -2.98 3.56
CA VAL A 61 -4.89 -3.53 2.22
C VAL A 61 -4.32 -4.94 2.08
N TYR A 62 -3.06 -5.14 2.47
CA TYR A 62 -2.37 -6.44 2.37
C TYR A 62 -3.05 -7.54 3.21
N THR A 63 -3.44 -7.22 4.46
CA THR A 63 -4.02 -8.20 5.38
C THR A 63 -5.55 -8.27 5.30
N ASN A 64 -6.18 -7.46 4.44
CA ASN A 64 -7.64 -7.28 4.38
C ASN A 64 -8.26 -6.93 5.76
N GLU A 65 -7.51 -6.21 6.59
CA GLU A 65 -7.99 -5.72 7.89
C GLU A 65 -8.56 -4.32 7.68
N LYS A 66 -9.75 -4.00 8.22
CA LYS A 66 -10.28 -2.64 8.19
C LYS A 66 -9.57 -1.76 9.24
N ARG A 67 -8.47 -1.10 8.85
CA ARG A 67 -7.73 -0.17 9.75
C ARG A 67 -7.94 1.30 9.42
N ILE A 68 -8.36 1.64 8.20
CA ILE A 68 -8.62 3.02 7.76
C ILE A 68 -10.01 3.10 7.12
N THR A 69 -10.80 4.09 7.53
CA THR A 69 -12.14 4.34 7.02
C THR A 69 -12.14 5.46 5.97
N ALA A 70 -13.19 5.53 5.16
CA ALA A 70 -13.37 6.64 4.22
C ALA A 70 -13.49 7.99 4.93
N ALA A 71 -13.95 8.01 6.19
CA ALA A 71 -14.00 9.23 7.00
C ALA A 71 -12.59 9.71 7.39
N ASP A 72 -11.69 8.79 7.75
CA ASP A 72 -10.29 9.12 8.07
C ASP A 72 -9.56 9.71 6.85
N LEU A 73 -9.92 9.27 5.63
CA LEU A 73 -9.35 9.78 4.38
C LEU A 73 -9.92 11.14 3.95
N ALA A 74 -11.11 11.51 4.43
CA ALA A 74 -11.77 12.77 4.10
C ALA A 74 -11.41 13.91 5.09
N ASP A 75 -10.67 13.60 6.15
CA ASP A 75 -10.22 14.58 7.13
C ASP A 75 -8.86 15.16 6.70
N GLU A 76 -8.88 16.38 6.14
CA GLU A 76 -7.69 17.10 5.69
C GLU A 76 -6.70 17.44 6.83
N SER A 77 -7.15 17.39 8.09
CA SER A 77 -6.26 17.55 9.25
C SER A 77 -5.43 16.28 9.55
N ILE A 78 -5.84 15.15 8.97
CA ILE A 78 -5.20 13.83 9.12
C ILE A 78 -4.48 13.43 7.82
N VAL A 79 -5.11 13.64 6.67
CA VAL A 79 -4.62 13.23 5.36
C VAL A 79 -4.54 14.43 4.42
N SER A 80 -3.33 14.84 4.05
CA SER A 80 -3.14 15.89 3.05
C SER A 80 -3.52 15.41 1.65
N ASP A 81 -3.82 16.35 0.74
CA ASP A 81 -4.12 16.05 -0.67
C ASP A 81 -3.07 15.15 -1.34
N GLU A 82 -1.79 15.37 -1.03
CA GLU A 82 -0.70 14.58 -1.60
C GLU A 82 -0.75 13.14 -1.09
N LEU A 83 -1.03 12.96 0.20
CA LEU A 83 -1.21 11.64 0.81
C LEU A 83 -2.44 10.93 0.24
N LEU A 84 -3.53 11.67 0.05
CA LEU A 84 -4.78 11.16 -0.50
C LEU A 84 -4.60 10.65 -1.93
N LYS A 85 -3.84 11.37 -2.79
CA LYS A 85 -3.55 10.92 -4.16
C LYS A 85 -2.84 9.56 -4.19
N VAL A 86 -1.84 9.37 -3.33
CA VAL A 86 -1.10 8.10 -3.22
C VAL A 86 -2.05 6.97 -2.77
N ILE A 87 -2.89 7.25 -1.77
CA ILE A 87 -3.85 6.27 -1.26
C ILE A 87 -4.88 5.88 -2.32
N ILE A 88 -5.45 6.86 -3.04
CA ILE A 88 -6.39 6.61 -4.14
C ILE A 88 -5.72 5.81 -5.27
N GLY A 89 -4.47 6.14 -5.61
CA GLY A 89 -3.68 5.39 -6.60
C GLY A 89 -3.56 3.91 -6.25
N ALA A 90 -3.22 3.60 -4.99
CA ALA A 90 -3.17 2.24 -4.48
C ALA A 90 -4.52 1.52 -4.55
N MET A 91 -5.61 2.19 -4.18
CA MET A 91 -6.97 1.62 -4.28
C MET A 91 -7.37 1.30 -5.72
N ILE A 92 -7.01 2.16 -6.67
CA ILE A 92 -7.26 1.92 -8.10
C ILE A 92 -6.45 0.71 -8.59
N ILE A 93 -5.18 0.57 -8.18
CA ILE A 93 -4.35 -0.60 -8.52
C ILE A 93 -4.98 -1.88 -7.97
N ALA A 94 -5.36 -1.89 -6.69
CA ALA A 94 -5.98 -3.04 -6.04
C ALA A 94 -7.29 -3.46 -6.71
N ARG A 95 -8.12 -2.49 -7.14
CA ARG A 95 -9.43 -2.72 -7.76
C ARG A 95 -9.36 -3.03 -9.26
N SER A 96 -8.47 -2.38 -10.01
CA SER A 96 -8.28 -2.63 -11.45
C SER A 96 -7.75 -4.03 -11.72
N GLY A 97 -7.01 -4.58 -10.76
CA GLY A 97 -6.70 -5.99 -10.71
C GLY A 97 -7.94 -6.89 -10.77
N TYR A 98 -8.92 -6.62 -9.91
CA TYR A 98 -10.18 -7.39 -9.84
C TYR A 98 -10.97 -7.38 -11.15
N ALA A 99 -11.03 -6.25 -11.85
CA ALA A 99 -11.77 -6.12 -13.12
C ALA A 99 -11.19 -7.00 -14.24
N SER A 100 -9.90 -7.33 -14.18
CA SER A 100 -9.22 -8.18 -15.17
C SER A 100 -9.37 -9.67 -14.86
N TYR A 101 -9.48 -10.04 -13.58
CA TYR A 101 -9.72 -11.44 -13.15
C TYR A 101 -11.19 -11.87 -13.31
N SER A 102 -12.15 -10.93 -13.28
CA SER A 102 -13.59 -11.24 -13.44
C SER A 102 -14.05 -11.43 -14.88
N LEU A 103 -13.18 -11.26 -15.89
CA LEU A 103 -13.52 -11.48 -17.31
C LEU A 103 -13.09 -12.87 -17.84
N GLU A 104 -12.51 -13.72 -16.99
CA GLU A 104 -12.07 -15.08 -17.34
C GLU A 104 -12.92 -16.20 -16.70
N HIS A 105 -14.16 -15.90 -16.26
CA HIS A 105 -15.14 -16.90 -15.80
C HIS A 105 -16.45 -16.81 -16.57
#